data_AF-A0AAX7VDI9-F1
#
_entry.id   AF-A0AAX7VDI9-F1
#
_cell.length_a   1.000
_cell.length_b   1.000
_cell.length_c   1.000
_cell.angle_alpha   90.00
_cell.angle_beta   90.00
_cell.angle_gamma   90.00
#
_symmetry.space_group_name_H-M   'P 1'
#
loop_
_entity.id
_entity.type
_entity.pdbx_description
1 polymer ?
#
loop_
_entity_poly.entity_id
_entity_poly.type
_entity_poly.pdbx_seq_one_letter_code
_entity_poly.pdbx_strand_id
1 'polypeptide(L)'
;MNLERLPNEEKLSLCRKYYLVTLAFCQIFLFISPGGFAFLPFLWLVNVVWFFREAFLKPAYTEQLQIKAYVKRSALGLLLWVAVLTTWITIYQHFRAEWGEVGDYLSFTIPLGIP
;
A
#
# COMPACT_ATOMS: atom_id res chain seq x y z
N MET A 1 18.33 6.98 4.72
CA MET A 1 19.50 6.08 4.85
C MET A 1 20.08 5.81 3.48
N ASN A 2 21.41 5.79 3.31
CA ASN A 2 22.01 5.43 2.03
C ASN A 2 22.05 3.91 1.89
N LEU A 3 21.23 3.36 0.97
CA LEU A 3 21.19 1.92 0.67
C LEU A 3 22.56 1.38 0.22
N GLU A 4 23.39 2.20 -0.41
CA GLU A 4 24.69 1.78 -0.93
C GLU A 4 25.70 1.38 0.15
N ARG A 5 25.48 1.83 1.40
CA ARG A 5 26.36 1.52 2.54
C ARG A 5 25.96 0.23 3.29
N LEU A 6 24.82 -0.36 2.97
CA LEU A 6 24.30 -1.54 3.66
C LEU A 6 24.74 -2.84 2.96
N PRO A 7 25.11 -3.89 3.71
CA PRO A 7 25.36 -5.21 3.14
C PRO A 7 24.07 -5.79 2.53
N ASN A 8 24.22 -6.67 1.53
CA ASN A 8 23.08 -7.17 0.74
C ASN A 8 22.04 -7.91 1.60
N GLU A 9 22.49 -8.70 2.58
CA GLU A 9 21.63 -9.43 3.53
C GLU A 9 20.73 -8.48 4.34
N GLU A 10 21.27 -7.33 4.77
CA GLU A 10 20.49 -6.32 5.50
C GLU A 10 19.42 -5.69 4.61
N LYS A 11 19.73 -5.41 3.33
CA LYS A 11 18.73 -4.92 2.37
C LYS A 11 17.58 -5.92 2.19
N LEU A 12 17.90 -7.21 2.11
CA LEU A 12 16.90 -8.27 2.00
C LEU A 12 16.05 -8.37 3.26
N SER A 13 16.67 -8.34 4.45
CA SER A 13 15.95 -8.33 5.73
C SER A 13 15.03 -7.12 5.85
N LEU A 14 15.47 -5.94 5.38
CA LEU A 14 14.70 -4.71 5.42
C LEU A 14 13.48 -4.84 4.49
N CYS A 15 13.70 -5.19 3.22
CA CYS A 15 12.61 -5.39 2.24
C CYS A 15 11.58 -6.43 2.74
N ARG A 16 12.06 -7.55 3.30
CA ARG A 16 11.22 -8.57 3.91
C ARG A 16 10.42 -8.02 5.09
N LYS A 17 11.04 -7.23 5.97
CA LYS A 17 10.37 -6.63 7.14
C LYS A 17 9.30 -5.64 6.72
N TYR A 18 9.58 -4.76 5.77
CA TYR A 18 8.60 -3.84 5.18
C TYR A 18 7.43 -4.59 4.53
N TYR A 19 7.71 -5.67 3.79
CA TYR A 19 6.68 -6.53 3.20
C TYR A 19 5.84 -7.23 4.28
N LEU A 20 6.48 -7.95 5.23
CA LEU A 20 5.81 -8.74 6.27
C LEU A 20 5.01 -7.89 7.25
N VAL A 21 5.57 -6.77 7.71
CA VAL A 21 4.85 -5.83 8.58
C VAL A 21 3.59 -5.39 7.85
N THR A 22 3.71 -4.93 6.60
CA THR A 22 2.54 -4.47 5.86
C THR A 22 1.53 -5.58 5.59
N LEU A 23 1.98 -6.82 5.32
CA LEU A 23 1.10 -7.96 5.09
C LEU A 23 0.37 -8.42 6.35
N ALA A 24 1.08 -8.49 7.47
CA ALA A 24 0.50 -8.81 8.77
C ALA A 24 -0.53 -7.76 9.19
N PHE A 25 -0.22 -6.47 8.99
CA PHE A 25 -1.16 -5.39 9.25
C PHE A 25 -2.34 -5.39 8.27
N CYS A 26 -2.13 -5.67 6.98
CA CYS A 26 -3.20 -5.82 5.99
C CYS A 26 -4.20 -6.93 6.38
N GLN A 27 -3.67 -8.08 6.81
CA GLN A 27 -4.47 -9.23 7.21
C GLN A 27 -5.26 -8.98 8.51
N ILE A 28 -4.69 -8.19 9.42
CA ILE A 28 -5.36 -7.70 10.63
C ILE A 28 -6.43 -6.66 10.28
N PHE A 29 -6.16 -5.75 9.34
CA PHE A 29 -7.07 -4.67 8.95
C PHE A 29 -8.33 -5.16 8.21
N LEU A 30 -8.17 -6.12 7.30
CA LEU A 30 -9.27 -6.80 6.62
C LEU A 30 -10.21 -7.52 7.61
N PHE A 31 -9.72 -7.88 8.80
CA PHE A 31 -10.45 -8.65 9.80
C PHE A 31 -11.05 -7.79 10.94
N ILE A 32 -10.42 -6.66 11.30
CA ILE A 32 -10.78 -5.89 12.50
C ILE A 32 -11.69 -4.68 12.20
N SER A 33 -11.73 -4.13 10.99
CA SER A 33 -12.59 -2.98 10.72
C SER A 33 -13.01 -2.87 9.24
N PRO A 34 -14.33 -2.84 8.92
CA PRO A 34 -14.78 -2.50 7.57
C PRO A 34 -14.47 -1.04 7.17
N GLY A 35 -14.02 -0.19 8.11
CA GLY A 35 -13.58 1.20 7.89
C GLY A 35 -12.11 1.42 8.23
N GLY A 36 -11.29 0.38 8.12
CA GLY A 36 -9.99 0.31 8.76
C GLY A 36 -8.93 1.30 8.28
N PHE A 37 -8.71 2.33 9.09
CA PHE A 37 -7.65 3.32 8.97
C PHE A 37 -6.28 2.76 9.41
N ALA A 38 -5.48 2.28 8.46
CA ALA A 38 -4.03 2.44 8.48
C ALA A 38 -3.48 2.50 7.04
N PHE A 39 -3.19 3.73 6.63
CA PHE A 39 -2.55 4.18 5.40
C PHE A 39 -1.16 3.55 5.13
N LEU A 40 -1.08 2.25 4.81
CA LEU A 40 0.17 1.61 4.40
C LEU A 40 0.34 1.29 2.89
N PRO A 41 -0.57 1.61 1.93
CA PRO A 41 -0.23 1.43 0.51
C PRO A 41 0.95 2.34 0.12
N PHE A 42 1.11 3.49 0.78
CA PHE A 42 2.27 4.35 0.59
C PHE A 42 3.58 3.66 0.99
N LEU A 43 3.57 2.77 1.99
CA LEU A 43 4.75 2.01 2.41
C LEU A 43 5.15 0.98 1.35
N TRP A 44 4.17 0.32 0.71
CA TRP A 44 4.41 -0.55 -0.45
C TRP A 44 4.93 0.22 -1.65
N LEU A 45 4.41 1.42 -1.91
CA LEU A 45 4.94 2.31 -2.95
C LEU A 45 6.40 2.67 -2.69
N VAL A 46 6.75 3.09 -1.48
CA VAL A 46 8.14 3.40 -1.10
C VAL A 46 9.04 2.18 -1.26
N ASN A 47 8.59 0.99 -0.82
CA ASN A 47 9.35 -0.26 -1.00
C ASN A 47 9.59 -0.56 -2.49
N VAL A 48 8.57 -0.39 -3.33
CA VAL A 48 8.71 -0.61 -4.77
C VAL A 48 9.68 0.40 -5.38
N VAL A 49 9.49 1.70 -5.18
CA VAL A 49 10.33 2.74 -5.80
C VAL A 49 11.79 2.64 -5.32
N TRP A 50 12.00 2.40 -4.03
CA TRP A 50 13.34 2.39 -3.45
C TRP A 50 14.14 1.15 -3.85
N PHE A 51 13.52 -0.03 -3.85
CA PHE A 51 14.16 -1.27 -4.28
C PHE A 51 14.09 -1.52 -5.79
N PHE A 52 13.35 -0.71 -6.57
CA PHE A 52 13.31 -0.82 -8.04
C PHE A 52 14.71 -0.64 -8.65
N ARG A 53 15.48 0.34 -8.17
CA ARG A 53 16.86 0.55 -8.64
C ARG A 53 17.76 -0.64 -8.27
N GLU A 54 17.66 -1.13 -7.04
CA GLU A 54 18.41 -2.30 -6.58
C GLU A 54 18.02 -3.61 -7.31
N ALA A 55 16.78 -3.74 -7.77
CA ALA A 55 16.26 -4.94 -8.41
C ALA A 55 16.46 -4.96 -9.93
N PHE A 56 16.39 -3.80 -10.61
CA PHE A 56 16.41 -3.71 -12.08
C PHE A 56 17.61 -2.96 -12.67
N LEU A 57 18.24 -2.04 -11.94
CA LEU A 57 19.35 -1.21 -12.45
C LEU A 57 20.74 -1.76 -12.07
N LYS A 58 20.86 -2.54 -10.99
CA LYS A 58 22.16 -3.12 -10.56
C LYS A 58 22.47 -4.46 -11.25
N PRO A 59 23.76 -4.75 -11.53
CA PRO A 59 24.19 -6.02 -12.13
C PRO A 59 23.88 -7.22 -11.23
N ALA A 60 23.82 -8.41 -11.84
CA ALA A 60 23.39 -9.67 -11.22
C ALA A 60 24.11 -9.97 -9.89
N TYR A 61 23.36 -10.07 -8.78
CA TYR A 61 23.85 -10.59 -7.48
C TYR A 61 22.96 -11.73 -6.96
N THR A 62 23.51 -12.58 -6.10
CA THR A 62 22.90 -13.83 -5.61
C THR A 62 21.49 -13.64 -5.03
N GLU A 63 21.26 -12.57 -4.28
CA GLU A 63 19.98 -12.28 -3.62
C GLU A 63 18.97 -11.51 -4.48
N GLN A 64 19.38 -11.02 -5.66
CA GLN A 64 18.58 -10.13 -6.51
C GLN A 64 17.26 -10.76 -6.96
N LEU A 65 17.27 -12.07 -7.21
CA LEU A 65 16.08 -12.83 -7.59
C LEU A 65 15.00 -12.79 -6.50
N GLN A 66 15.39 -12.89 -5.23
CA GLN A 66 14.47 -12.82 -4.10
C GLN A 66 13.91 -11.40 -3.95
N ILE A 67 14.77 -10.38 -4.00
CA ILE A 67 14.35 -8.97 -3.92
C ILE A 67 13.38 -8.64 -5.06
N LYS A 68 13.66 -9.08 -6.29
CA LYS A 68 12.77 -8.88 -7.44
C LYS A 68 11.40 -9.54 -7.24
N ALA A 69 11.34 -10.73 -6.64
CA ALA A 69 10.08 -11.39 -6.31
C ALA A 69 9.29 -10.61 -5.25
N TYR A 70 9.95 -10.12 -4.19
CA TYR A 70 9.32 -9.29 -3.16
C TYR A 70 8.80 -7.96 -3.72
N VAL A 71 9.57 -7.26 -4.55
CA VAL A 71 9.16 -6.01 -5.20
C VAL A 71 7.93 -6.24 -6.10
N LYS A 72 7.91 -7.32 -6.90
CA LYS A 72 6.75 -7.68 -7.73
C LYS A 72 5.50 -7.95 -6.88
N ARG A 73 5.63 -8.67 -5.76
CA ARG A 73 4.52 -8.94 -4.84
C ARG A 73 4.01 -7.67 -4.16
N SER A 74 4.91 -6.78 -3.72
CA SER A 74 4.55 -5.46 -3.20
C SER A 74 3.81 -4.60 -4.25
N ALA A 75 4.26 -4.62 -5.50
CA ALA A 75 3.60 -3.89 -6.58
C ALA A 75 2.19 -4.43 -6.87
N LEU A 76 2.01 -5.75 -6.88
CA LEU A 76 0.69 -6.37 -7.06
C LEU A 76 -0.26 -5.99 -5.92
N GLY A 77 0.24 -6.04 -4.68
CA GLY A 77 -0.52 -5.62 -3.52
C GLY A 77 -0.91 -4.14 -3.58
N LEU A 78 -0.02 -3.27 -4.04
CA LEU A 78 -0.31 -1.85 -4.22
C LEU A 78 -1.44 -1.64 -5.24
N LEU A 79 -1.38 -2.34 -6.39
CA LEU A 79 -2.43 -2.27 -7.41
C LEU A 79 -3.79 -2.71 -6.88
N LEU A 80 -3.82 -3.78 -6.08
CA LEU A 80 -5.05 -4.25 -5.45
C LEU A 80 -5.62 -3.18 -4.51
N TRP A 81 -4.79 -2.57 -3.66
CA TRP A 81 -5.23 -1.49 -2.78
C TRP A 81 -5.74 -0.27 -3.54
N VAL A 82 -5.07 0.11 -4.64
CA VAL A 82 -5.55 1.20 -5.50
C VAL A 82 -6.92 0.86 -6.05
N ALA A 83 -7.12 -0.35 -6.60
CA ALA A 83 -8.42 -0.77 -7.12
C ALA A 83 -9.53 -0.75 -6.06
N VAL A 84 -9.25 -1.27 -4.85
CA VAL A 84 -10.21 -1.26 -3.73
C VAL A 84 -10.55 0.17 -3.31
N LEU A 85 -9.54 1.02 -3.10
CA LEU A 85 -9.76 2.42 -2.70
C LEU A 85 -10.50 3.21 -3.77
N THR A 86 -10.13 3.06 -5.05
CA THR A 86 -10.83 3.73 -6.15
C THR A 86 -12.28 3.26 -6.21
N THR A 87 -12.54 1.95 -6.11
CA THR A 87 -13.91 1.41 -6.12
C THR A 87 -14.73 1.96 -4.96
N TRP A 88 -14.16 1.97 -3.74
CA TRP A 88 -14.82 2.53 -2.57
C TRP A 88 -15.12 4.02 -2.71
N ILE A 89 -14.15 4.81 -3.19
CA ILE A 89 -14.32 6.24 -3.45
C ILE A 89 -15.41 6.46 -4.49
N THR A 90 -15.44 5.69 -5.57
CA THR A 90 -16.48 5.82 -6.61
C THR A 90 -17.86 5.49 -6.07
N ILE A 91 -18.01 4.39 -5.32
CA ILE A 91 -19.29 4.03 -4.67
C ILE A 91 -19.72 5.14 -3.72
N TYR A 92 -18.81 5.60 -2.85
CA TYR A 92 -19.11 6.63 -1.88
C TYR A 92 -19.51 7.93 -2.57
N GLN A 93 -18.76 8.42 -3.56
CA GLN A 93 -19.08 9.65 -4.29
C GLN A 93 -20.39 9.54 -5.08
N HIS A 94 -20.74 8.37 -5.61
CA HIS A 94 -21.96 8.19 -6.39
C HIS A 94 -23.21 8.09 -5.50
N PHE A 95 -23.12 7.33 -4.41
CA PHE A 95 -24.28 7.03 -3.56
C PHE A 95 -24.34 7.86 -2.28
N ARG A 96 -23.35 8.74 -1.97
CA ARG A 96 -23.33 9.57 -0.75
C ARG A 96 -24.66 10.28 -0.51
N ALA A 97 -25.21 10.92 -1.54
CA ALA A 97 -26.47 11.67 -1.44
C ALA A 97 -27.67 10.77 -1.15
N GLU A 98 -27.66 9.52 -1.64
CA GLU A 98 -28.72 8.54 -1.42
C GLU A 98 -28.65 7.91 -0.01
N TRP A 99 -27.48 7.96 0.64
CA TRP A 99 -27.27 7.37 1.96
C TRP A 99 -27.80 8.26 3.11
N GLY A 100 -28.23 9.49 2.82
CA GLY A 100 -28.82 10.41 3.78
C GLY A 100 -27.90 10.67 4.98
N GLU A 101 -28.45 10.56 6.20
CA GLU A 101 -27.71 10.82 7.45
C GLU A 101 -26.44 9.97 7.58
N VAL A 102 -26.47 8.71 7.10
CA VAL A 102 -25.30 7.83 7.16
C VAL A 102 -24.17 8.36 6.26
N GLY A 103 -24.51 8.90 5.09
CA GLY A 103 -23.57 9.55 4.19
C GLY A 103 -22.90 10.75 4.84
N ASP A 104 -23.67 11.56 5.58
CA ASP A 104 -23.17 12.72 6.30
C ASP A 104 -22.34 12.37 7.55
N TYR A 105 -22.71 11.34 8.31
CA TYR A 105 -21.88 10.84 9.42
C TYR A 105 -20.52 10.29 8.96
N LEU A 106 -20.47 9.68 7.77
CA LEU A 106 -19.23 9.20 7.16
C LEU A 106 -18.42 10.32 6.48
N SER A 107 -19.04 11.47 6.21
CA SER A 107 -18.42 12.58 5.50
C SER A 107 -17.57 13.42 6.44
N PHE A 108 -16.25 13.40 6.24
CA PHE A 108 -15.37 14.36 6.92
C PHE A 108 -15.53 15.79 6.38
N THR A 109 -15.86 15.93 5.09
CA THR A 109 -16.04 17.22 4.43
C THR A 109 -17.32 17.20 3.62
N ILE A 110 -18.30 18.00 4.04
CA ILE A 110 -19.61 18.10 3.39
C ILE A 110 -19.58 19.33 2.46
N PRO A 111 -19.83 19.16 1.15
CA PRO A 111 -19.90 20.29 0.23
C PRO A 111 -21.15 21.15 0.52
N LEU A 112 -20.97 22.45 0.72
CA LEU A 112 -22.03 23.39 1.14
C LEU A 112 -23.08 23.74 0.05
N GLY A 113 -23.05 23.09 -1.11
CA GLY A 113 -23.87 23.48 -2.27
C GLY A 113 -24.44 22.34 -3.11
N ILE A 114 -24.24 21.08 -2.71
CA ILE A 114 -24.79 19.91 -3.41
C ILE A 114 -25.48 19.07 -2.33
N PRO A 115 -26.80 18.83 -2.43
CA PRO A 115 -27.51 17.94 -1.51
C PRO A 115 -26.93 16.52 -1.56
#